data_AF-A0A9D8CFK2-F1
#
_entry.id   AF-A0A9D8CFK2-F1
#
_cell.length_a   1.000
_cell.length_b   1.000
_cell.length_c   1.000
_cell.angle_alpha   90.00
_cell.angle_beta   90.00
_cell.angle_gamma   90.00
#
_symmetry.space_group_name_H-M   'P 1'
#
loop_
_entity.id
_entity.type
_entity.pdbx_description
1 polymer ?
#
loop_
_entity_poly.entity_id
_entity_poly.type
_entity_poly.pdbx_seq_one_letter_code
_entity_poly.pdbx_strand_id
1 'polypeptide(L)'
;MLMRLCGLIGLIALPALAQTGEPTRLTLNPSGSEPSASMPRSRPAPAPATANVANPKAGQAVAGDGSAGRGASGQEGVAADDGNFVKSLTQTAMADVALAKVAESKARRWDVKDLAKRMAADHEKANQQLGNIARKLKITVPGAIDDRRKAGQGRLEQVSAEDFDAAYLIGQLHSYRRTIVLLERHVWAGESPELRRVASWRLPQIREFVRQAETIWSDLPRPRVASAAAKPTFSGQSQRALSPPSSPRKGAGTEAAAPKE
;
A
#
# COMPACT_ATOMS: atom_id res chain seq x y z
N MET A 1 -34.51 -13.98 -4.47
CA MET A 1 -33.46 -14.31 -3.48
C MET A 1 -32.08 -13.99 -4.07
N LEU A 2 -31.78 -12.70 -4.33
CA LEU A 2 -30.54 -12.28 -5.01
C LEU A 2 -30.07 -10.88 -4.55
N MET A 3 -29.85 -10.70 -3.25
CA MET A 3 -29.28 -9.47 -2.66
C MET A 3 -28.34 -9.79 -1.49
N ARG A 4 -27.32 -10.65 -1.68
CA ARG A 4 -26.32 -10.93 -0.62
C ARG A 4 -24.89 -11.20 -1.11
N LEU A 5 -24.38 -10.47 -2.11
CA LEU A 5 -22.95 -10.53 -2.46
C LEU A 5 -22.28 -9.15 -2.68
N CYS A 6 -22.78 -8.09 -2.05
CA CYS A 6 -22.08 -6.81 -1.93
C CYS A 6 -21.66 -6.48 -0.49
N GLY A 7 -21.69 -7.46 0.42
CA GLY A 7 -21.51 -7.23 1.86
C GLY A 7 -20.24 -7.79 2.50
N LEU A 8 -19.26 -8.30 1.76
CA LEU A 8 -18.07 -8.93 2.35
C LEU A 8 -16.71 -8.38 1.85
N ILE A 9 -16.68 -7.10 1.46
CA ILE A 9 -15.43 -6.31 1.36
C ILE A 9 -15.55 -5.10 2.30
N GLY A 10 -16.07 -5.36 3.50
CA GLY A 10 -16.21 -4.39 4.58
C GLY A 10 -15.34 -4.79 5.75
N LEU A 11 -14.01 -4.67 5.62
CA LEU A 11 -13.14 -4.48 6.78
C LEU A 11 -11.80 -3.90 6.34
N ILE A 12 -11.75 -2.58 6.20
CA ILE A 12 -10.76 -1.63 6.75
C ILE A 12 -11.26 -0.25 6.29
N ALA A 13 -12.13 0.35 7.10
CA ALA A 13 -12.39 1.78 7.07
C ALA A 13 -12.85 2.18 8.48
N LEU A 14 -11.93 2.77 9.25
CA LEU A 14 -12.29 3.69 10.32
C LEU A 14 -11.95 5.12 9.84
N PRO A 15 -12.70 6.13 10.28
CA PRO A 15 -12.67 7.46 9.68
C PRO A 15 -11.48 8.25 10.21
N ALA A 16 -10.64 8.75 9.31
CA ALA A 16 -9.75 9.85 9.61
C ALA A 16 -10.47 11.15 9.24
N LEU A 17 -10.57 12.01 10.25
CA LEU A 17 -11.20 13.31 10.27
C LEU A 17 -10.75 14.18 9.08
N ALA A 18 -11.71 14.85 8.47
CA ALA A 18 -11.50 15.83 7.42
C ALA A 18 -10.61 16.98 7.90
N GLN A 19 -9.59 17.30 7.11
CA GLN A 19 -9.05 18.66 7.02
C GLN A 19 -8.73 18.94 5.56
N THR A 20 -9.46 19.93 5.04
CA THR A 20 -9.37 20.50 3.71
C THR A 20 -8.09 21.30 3.55
N GLY A 21 -7.29 20.99 2.53
CA GLY A 21 -6.15 21.79 2.10
C GLY A 21 -5.91 21.58 0.61
N GLU A 22 -6.28 22.57 -0.19
CA GLU A 22 -6.13 22.61 -1.65
C GLU A 22 -4.65 22.55 -2.08
N PRO A 23 -4.27 21.80 -3.14
CA PRO A 23 -2.93 21.91 -3.69
C PRO A 23 -2.84 23.09 -4.67
N THR A 24 -2.09 24.12 -4.26
CA THR A 24 -1.66 25.20 -5.15
C THR A 24 -0.75 24.63 -6.24
N ARG A 25 -1.19 24.78 -7.48
CA ARG A 25 -0.49 24.42 -8.72
C ARG A 25 0.71 25.35 -8.93
N LEU A 26 1.93 24.85 -8.74
CA LEU A 26 3.14 25.54 -9.19
C LEU A 26 3.49 25.09 -10.61
N THR A 27 3.27 25.99 -11.55
CA THR A 27 3.75 25.90 -12.93
C THR A 27 5.24 26.27 -12.98
N LEU A 28 6.10 25.37 -13.46
CA LEU A 28 7.47 25.71 -13.84
C LEU A 28 7.58 25.66 -15.36
N ASN A 29 7.85 26.84 -15.94
CA ASN A 29 8.23 27.04 -17.33
C ASN A 29 9.78 27.01 -17.42
N PRO A 30 10.39 26.45 -18.48
CA PRO A 30 11.84 26.35 -18.58
C PRO A 30 12.44 27.53 -19.36
N SER A 31 13.51 28.14 -18.84
CA SER A 31 14.36 29.02 -19.64
C SER A 31 15.78 28.94 -19.11
N GLY A 32 16.71 28.57 -19.99
CA GLY A 32 18.08 28.21 -19.66
C GLY A 32 19.01 29.40 -19.49
N SER A 33 20.24 29.09 -19.10
CA SER A 33 21.52 29.73 -19.47
C SER A 33 22.63 29.05 -18.68
N GLU A 34 23.50 28.28 -19.35
CA GLU A 34 24.82 27.92 -18.80
C GLU A 34 25.73 29.16 -18.73
N PRO A 35 26.80 29.12 -17.91
CA PRO A 35 28.10 28.90 -18.55
C PRO A 35 29.09 28.01 -17.78
N SER A 36 30.03 27.48 -18.56
CA SER A 36 31.26 26.74 -18.22
C SER A 36 32.13 27.40 -17.13
N ALA A 37 32.78 26.57 -16.29
CA ALA A 37 34.25 26.60 -16.10
C ALA A 37 34.76 25.52 -15.11
N SER A 38 35.75 24.76 -15.58
CA SER A 38 36.99 24.35 -14.90
C SER A 38 36.97 23.38 -13.70
N MET A 39 37.44 22.15 -13.98
CA MET A 39 38.01 21.21 -12.99
C MET A 39 39.25 21.78 -12.29
N PRO A 40 39.55 21.32 -11.07
CA PRO A 40 40.84 20.66 -10.89
C PRO A 40 40.80 19.33 -10.12
N ARG A 41 41.93 18.64 -10.22
CA ARG A 41 42.23 17.24 -9.88
C ARG A 41 42.33 16.96 -8.37
N SER A 42 41.95 15.71 -8.05
CA SER A 42 42.57 14.74 -7.12
C SER A 42 43.32 15.24 -5.86
N ARG A 43 42.88 14.75 -4.68
CA ARG A 43 43.78 14.53 -3.53
C ARG A 43 43.33 13.29 -2.71
N PRO A 44 44.27 12.46 -2.19
CA PRO A 44 43.98 11.13 -1.67
C PRO A 44 43.67 11.10 -0.16
N ALA A 45 43.08 9.99 0.28
CA ALA A 45 42.79 9.63 1.66
C ALA A 45 44.05 9.37 2.51
N PRO A 46 43.99 9.55 3.84
CA PRO A 46 44.94 8.93 4.77
C PRO A 46 44.31 7.74 5.53
N ALA A 47 45.08 6.66 5.63
CA ALA A 47 44.91 5.54 6.57
C ALA A 47 46.01 5.62 7.67
N PRO A 48 46.08 4.71 8.65
CA PRO A 48 45.99 5.02 10.07
C PRO A 48 47.34 5.04 10.81
N ALA A 49 47.40 5.74 11.95
CA ALA A 49 48.54 5.72 12.86
C ALA A 49 48.25 4.82 14.09
N THR A 50 49.17 3.90 14.33
CA THR A 50 49.28 2.96 15.45
C THR A 50 50.09 3.53 16.62
N ALA A 51 49.67 3.23 17.86
CA ALA A 51 50.43 3.08 19.13
C ALA A 51 51.35 4.27 19.59
N ASN A 52 51.59 4.57 20.87
CA ASN A 52 51.71 3.72 22.06
C ASN A 52 51.78 4.60 23.36
N VAL A 53 51.39 4.00 24.50
CA VAL A 53 51.94 4.12 25.88
C VAL A 53 52.22 5.50 26.51
N ALA A 54 51.52 5.81 27.61
CA ALA A 54 52.07 5.73 28.98
C ALA A 54 51.08 6.24 30.05
N ASN A 55 50.92 5.43 31.09
CA ASN A 55 50.22 5.68 32.35
C ASN A 55 51.15 6.44 33.32
N PRO A 56 50.62 7.20 34.30
CA PRO A 56 50.88 6.79 35.68
C PRO A 56 49.64 6.84 36.59
N LYS A 57 49.84 6.14 37.72
CA LYS A 57 48.90 5.52 38.65
C LYS A 57 48.50 6.45 39.83
N ALA A 58 47.48 5.98 40.58
CA ALA A 58 46.99 6.38 41.91
C ALA A 58 45.80 7.37 41.90
N GLY A 59 44.65 7.14 42.52
CA GLY A 59 44.15 6.06 43.37
C GLY A 59 43.18 6.67 44.39
N GLN A 60 41.91 6.26 44.42
CA GLN A 60 41.10 6.20 45.65
C GLN A 60 39.69 5.67 45.35
N ALA A 61 39.27 4.72 46.16
CA ALA A 61 37.90 4.24 46.25
C ALA A 61 37.05 5.23 47.06
N VAL A 62 35.87 5.57 46.56
CA VAL A 62 34.74 6.00 47.38
C VAL A 62 33.48 5.32 46.85
N ALA A 63 32.87 4.51 47.70
CA ALA A 63 31.49 4.06 47.54
C ALA A 63 30.56 5.25 47.79
N GLY A 64 29.50 5.41 46.99
CA GLY A 64 28.55 6.49 47.21
C GLY A 64 27.55 6.70 46.09
N ASP A 65 26.43 6.03 46.26
CA ASP A 65 25.08 6.48 45.96
C ASP A 65 24.48 6.29 44.55
N GLY A 66 23.30 5.68 44.57
CA GLY A 66 22.55 5.22 43.42
C GLY A 66 21.92 6.39 42.67
N SER A 67 22.48 6.72 41.53
CA SER A 67 21.70 7.32 40.45
C SER A 67 21.26 6.20 39.52
N ALA A 68 19.99 5.79 39.66
CA ALA A 68 19.33 4.90 38.72
C ALA A 68 19.31 5.58 37.35
N GLY A 69 20.38 5.36 36.59
CA GLY A 69 20.49 5.76 35.20
C GLY A 69 19.36 5.13 34.42
N ARG A 70 18.42 5.97 33.97
CA ARG A 70 17.55 5.67 32.83
C ARG A 70 18.46 5.47 31.61
N GLY A 71 18.92 4.25 31.42
CA GLY A 71 19.93 3.96 30.40
C GLY A 71 20.08 2.47 30.15
N ALA A 72 19.00 1.82 29.72
CA ALA A 72 19.07 0.46 29.16
C ALA A 72 17.88 0.08 28.25
N SER A 73 16.92 0.97 27.99
CA SER A 73 15.75 0.66 27.14
C SER A 73 15.95 0.99 25.65
N GLY A 74 17.06 1.66 25.30
CA GLY A 74 17.36 2.06 23.92
C GLY A 74 17.87 0.90 23.06
N GLN A 75 18.90 0.18 23.50
CA GLN A 75 19.53 -0.88 22.68
C GLN A 75 18.64 -2.11 22.48
N GLU A 76 17.89 -2.55 23.49
CA GLU A 76 16.97 -3.69 23.33
C GLU A 76 15.78 -3.35 22.42
N GLY A 77 15.26 -2.12 22.52
CA GLY A 77 14.17 -1.63 21.67
C GLY A 77 14.58 -1.40 20.22
N VAL A 78 15.83 -0.96 19.98
CA VAL A 78 16.36 -0.67 18.64
C VAL A 78 16.76 -1.98 17.91
N ALA A 79 17.41 -2.93 18.58
CA ALA A 79 17.65 -4.26 18.02
C ALA A 79 16.34 -5.04 17.74
N ALA A 80 15.29 -4.80 18.54
CA ALA A 80 13.96 -5.32 18.28
C ALA A 80 13.34 -4.72 16.99
N ASP A 81 13.69 -3.49 16.60
CA ASP A 81 13.20 -2.87 15.36
C ASP A 81 13.77 -3.56 14.12
N ASP A 82 15.08 -3.83 14.11
CA ASP A 82 15.76 -4.59 13.05
C ASP A 82 15.19 -6.01 12.94
N GLY A 83 14.97 -6.68 14.07
CA GLY A 83 14.33 -8.01 14.10
C GLY A 83 12.91 -8.00 13.54
N ASN A 84 12.10 -7.01 13.92
CA ASN A 84 10.74 -6.84 13.43
C ASN A 84 10.70 -6.47 11.94
N PHE A 85 11.64 -5.65 11.48
CA PHE A 85 11.82 -5.30 10.08
C PHE A 85 12.10 -6.54 9.24
N VAL A 86 13.12 -7.33 9.61
CA VAL A 86 13.49 -8.56 8.91
C VAL A 86 12.32 -9.55 8.87
N LYS A 87 11.67 -9.77 10.02
CA LYS A 87 10.51 -10.66 10.12
C LYS A 87 9.37 -10.22 9.21
N SER A 88 9.02 -8.93 9.24
CA SER A 88 7.90 -8.36 8.47
C SER A 88 8.19 -8.36 6.96
N LEU A 89 9.39 -7.98 6.56
CA LEU A 89 9.80 -7.94 5.17
C LEU A 89 9.87 -9.35 4.58
N THR A 90 10.48 -10.31 5.30
CA THR A 90 10.55 -11.72 4.86
C THR A 90 9.16 -12.30 4.67
N GLN A 91 8.27 -12.14 5.66
CA GLN A 91 6.92 -12.64 5.56
C GLN A 91 6.12 -12.04 4.39
N THR A 92 6.39 -10.77 4.08
CA THR A 92 5.75 -10.09 2.94
C THR A 92 6.26 -10.65 1.63
N ALA A 93 7.58 -10.75 1.48
CA ALA A 93 8.19 -11.29 0.27
C ALA A 93 7.86 -12.77 0.03
N MET A 94 7.77 -13.59 1.08
CA MET A 94 7.31 -14.98 0.94
C MET A 94 5.85 -15.07 0.48
N ALA A 95 4.98 -14.20 0.99
CA ALA A 95 3.59 -14.13 0.55
C ALA A 95 3.47 -13.61 -0.88
N ASP A 96 4.24 -12.59 -1.25
CA ASP A 96 4.26 -12.05 -2.62
C ASP A 96 4.68 -13.12 -3.63
N VAL A 97 5.68 -13.95 -3.32
CA VAL A 97 6.08 -15.09 -4.17
C VAL A 97 4.96 -16.13 -4.28
N ALA A 98 4.27 -16.45 -3.18
CA ALA A 98 3.16 -17.40 -3.21
C ALA A 98 1.98 -16.86 -4.04
N LEU A 99 1.60 -15.59 -3.84
CA LEU A 99 0.54 -14.92 -4.59
C LEU A 99 0.89 -14.76 -6.07
N ALA A 100 2.16 -14.50 -6.39
CA ALA A 100 2.65 -14.45 -7.77
C ALA A 100 2.44 -15.78 -8.49
N LYS A 101 2.75 -16.90 -7.84
CA LYS A 101 2.53 -18.25 -8.42
C LYS A 101 1.05 -18.54 -8.67
N VAL A 102 0.17 -18.07 -7.79
CA VAL A 102 -1.28 -18.11 -8.03
C VAL A 102 -1.62 -17.24 -9.26
N ALA A 103 -1.07 -16.04 -9.38
CA ALA A 103 -1.32 -15.17 -10.53
C ALA A 103 -0.79 -15.71 -11.86
N GLU A 104 0.37 -16.35 -11.87
CA GLU A 104 0.91 -16.99 -13.07
C GLU A 104 -0.04 -18.03 -13.66
N SER A 105 -0.75 -18.76 -12.79
CA SER A 105 -1.70 -19.80 -13.18
C SER A 105 -3.10 -19.25 -13.49
N LYS A 106 -3.62 -18.31 -12.69
CA LYS A 106 -5.02 -17.86 -12.75
C LYS A 106 -5.26 -16.56 -13.49
N ALA A 107 -4.26 -15.69 -13.64
CA ALA A 107 -4.44 -14.42 -14.32
C ALA A 107 -4.90 -14.64 -15.77
N ARG A 108 -5.67 -13.69 -16.30
CA ARG A 108 -6.17 -13.77 -17.68
C ARG A 108 -5.35 -12.92 -18.61
N ARG A 109 -4.98 -11.71 -18.18
CA ARG A 109 -4.14 -10.83 -18.98
C ARG A 109 -2.67 -11.23 -18.91
N TRP A 110 -2.01 -11.09 -20.05
CA TRP A 110 -0.60 -11.44 -20.20
C TRP A 110 0.31 -10.51 -19.39
N ASP A 111 -0.02 -9.22 -19.31
CA ASP A 111 0.73 -8.20 -18.56
C ASP A 111 0.68 -8.43 -17.04
N VAL A 112 -0.46 -8.90 -16.52
CA VAL A 112 -0.58 -9.33 -15.11
C VAL A 112 0.30 -10.55 -14.82
N LYS A 113 0.30 -11.56 -15.69
CA LYS A 113 1.18 -12.74 -15.54
C LYS A 113 2.65 -12.37 -15.57
N ASP A 114 3.02 -11.54 -16.54
CA ASP A 114 4.39 -11.10 -16.75
C ASP A 114 4.90 -10.23 -15.59
N LEU A 115 4.05 -9.32 -15.07
CA LEU A 115 4.33 -8.57 -13.86
C LEU A 115 4.51 -9.51 -12.64
N ALA A 116 3.64 -10.50 -12.46
CA ALA A 116 3.73 -11.47 -11.38
C ALA A 116 5.03 -12.29 -11.43
N LYS A 117 5.42 -12.78 -12.62
CA LYS A 117 6.67 -13.53 -12.83
C LYS A 117 7.91 -12.74 -12.43
N ARG A 118 8.02 -11.50 -12.93
CA ARG A 118 9.14 -10.62 -12.57
C ARG A 118 9.18 -10.36 -11.06
N MET A 119 8.02 -10.09 -10.48
CA MET A 119 7.90 -9.85 -9.04
C MET A 119 8.34 -11.05 -8.20
N ALA A 120 7.96 -12.27 -8.59
CA ALA A 120 8.39 -13.50 -7.92
C ALA A 120 9.92 -13.63 -7.93
N ALA A 121 10.55 -13.44 -9.10
CA ALA A 121 11.99 -13.52 -9.25
C ALA A 121 12.74 -12.46 -8.41
N ASP A 122 12.25 -11.20 -8.42
CA ASP A 122 12.83 -10.12 -7.63
C ASP A 122 12.74 -10.39 -6.12
N HIS A 123 11.61 -10.91 -5.64
CA HIS A 123 11.46 -11.27 -4.23
C HIS A 123 12.26 -12.50 -3.84
N GLU A 124 12.38 -13.52 -4.69
CA GLU A 124 13.24 -14.68 -4.42
C GLU A 124 14.71 -14.26 -4.24
N LYS A 125 15.21 -13.40 -5.13
CA LYS A 125 16.57 -12.84 -5.02
C LYS A 125 16.73 -12.00 -3.74
N ALA A 126 15.76 -11.15 -3.43
CA ALA A 126 15.81 -10.32 -2.24
C ALA A 126 15.72 -11.14 -0.94
N ASN A 127 14.94 -12.22 -0.93
CA ASN A 127 14.83 -13.14 0.21
C ASN A 127 16.15 -13.85 0.51
N GLN A 128 16.88 -14.27 -0.53
CA GLN A 128 18.21 -14.86 -0.37
C GLN A 128 19.18 -13.85 0.27
N GLN A 129 19.21 -12.60 -0.23
CA GLN A 129 20.06 -11.55 0.32
C GLN A 129 19.70 -11.21 1.78
N LEU A 130 18.42 -11.01 2.07
CA LEU A 130 17.93 -10.69 3.41
C LEU A 130 18.21 -11.85 4.39
N GLY A 131 18.01 -13.09 3.97
CA GLY A 131 18.32 -14.28 4.77
C GLY A 131 19.81 -14.39 5.12
N ASN A 132 20.70 -14.03 4.19
CA ASN A 132 22.14 -14.00 4.46
C ASN A 132 22.50 -12.94 5.51
N ILE A 133 21.90 -11.75 5.43
CA ILE A 133 22.12 -10.66 6.40
C ILE A 133 21.54 -11.05 7.76
N ALA A 134 20.32 -11.58 7.79
CA ALA A 134 19.68 -12.01 9.03
C ALA A 134 20.51 -13.07 9.78
N ARG A 135 21.09 -14.04 9.08
CA ARG A 135 22.00 -15.03 9.71
C ARG A 135 23.24 -14.38 10.31
N LYS A 136 23.85 -13.41 9.62
CA LYS A 136 25.01 -12.66 10.16
C LYS A 136 24.65 -11.89 11.42
N LEU A 137 23.46 -11.30 11.44
CA LEU A 137 22.93 -10.53 12.57
C LEU A 137 22.26 -11.41 13.65
N LYS A 138 22.27 -12.74 13.49
CA LYS A 138 21.61 -13.70 14.38
C LYS A 138 20.11 -13.41 14.57
N ILE A 139 19.47 -12.83 13.55
CA ILE A 139 18.03 -12.57 13.53
C ILE A 139 17.31 -13.80 12.98
N THR A 140 16.32 -14.28 13.72
CA THR A 140 15.48 -15.40 13.29
C THR A 140 14.55 -14.98 12.17
N VAL A 141 14.61 -15.71 11.05
CA VAL A 141 13.73 -15.51 9.89
C VAL A 141 12.62 -16.56 9.90
N PRO A 142 11.35 -16.19 9.62
CA PRO A 142 10.28 -17.16 9.53
C PRO A 142 10.50 -18.19 8.42
N GLY A 143 10.17 -19.46 8.69
CA GLY A 143 10.27 -20.56 7.70
C GLY A 143 9.02 -20.73 6.82
N ALA A 144 7.91 -20.07 7.16
CA ALA A 144 6.67 -20.12 6.40
C ALA A 144 5.89 -18.80 6.54
N ILE A 145 4.98 -18.54 5.60
CA ILE A 145 4.03 -17.42 5.71
C ILE A 145 3.07 -17.62 6.89
N ASP A 146 2.71 -16.51 7.55
CA ASP A 146 1.75 -16.50 8.66
C ASP A 146 0.32 -16.83 8.20
N ASP A 147 -0.54 -17.25 9.13
CA ASP A 147 -1.89 -17.75 8.81
C ASP A 147 -2.78 -16.66 8.20
N ARG A 148 -2.57 -15.40 8.56
CA ARG A 148 -3.29 -14.27 7.97
C ARG A 148 -2.98 -14.16 6.48
N ARG A 149 -1.71 -14.28 6.09
CA ARG A 149 -1.27 -14.27 4.69
C ARG A 149 -1.72 -15.53 3.94
N LYS A 150 -1.63 -16.71 4.55
CA LYS A 150 -2.19 -17.95 3.97
C LYS A 150 -3.68 -17.82 3.69
N ALA A 151 -4.45 -17.25 4.61
CA ALA A 151 -5.86 -17.00 4.40
C ALA A 151 -6.11 -15.99 3.26
N GLY A 152 -5.24 -14.98 3.13
CA GLY A 152 -5.25 -14.06 1.99
C GLY A 152 -5.03 -14.77 0.65
N GLN A 153 -4.03 -15.66 0.59
CA GLN A 153 -3.76 -16.50 -0.57
C GLN A 153 -4.97 -17.40 -0.91
N GLY A 154 -5.52 -18.11 0.08
CA GLY A 154 -6.69 -18.97 -0.13
C GLY A 154 -7.92 -18.20 -0.63
N ARG A 155 -8.14 -16.97 -0.15
CA ARG A 155 -9.20 -16.11 -0.70
C ARG A 155 -8.94 -15.72 -2.15
N LEU A 156 -7.70 -15.37 -2.51
CA LEU A 156 -7.34 -15.03 -3.89
C LEU A 156 -7.53 -16.24 -4.83
N GLU A 157 -7.17 -17.45 -4.37
CA GLU A 157 -7.37 -18.69 -5.12
C GLU A 157 -8.84 -18.99 -5.40
N GLN A 158 -9.76 -18.52 -4.55
CA GLN A 158 -11.21 -18.68 -4.71
C GLN A 158 -11.85 -17.61 -5.61
N VAL A 159 -11.13 -16.54 -5.97
CA VAL A 159 -11.66 -15.53 -6.89
C VAL A 159 -11.92 -16.16 -8.27
N SER A 160 -13.03 -15.75 -8.89
CA SER A 160 -13.40 -16.10 -10.26
C SER A 160 -12.27 -15.71 -11.23
N ALA A 161 -12.16 -16.40 -12.37
CA ALA A 161 -11.13 -16.04 -13.35
C ALA A 161 -11.35 -14.61 -13.90
N GLU A 162 -12.61 -14.19 -14.01
CA GLU A 162 -13.04 -12.87 -14.49
C GLU A 162 -12.56 -11.73 -13.58
N ASP A 163 -12.65 -11.90 -12.26
CA ASP A 163 -12.30 -10.86 -11.29
C ASP A 163 -10.87 -10.99 -10.77
N PHE A 164 -10.16 -12.06 -11.16
CA PHE A 164 -8.86 -12.41 -10.61
C PHE A 164 -7.80 -11.31 -10.79
N ASP A 165 -7.61 -10.84 -12.03
CA ASP A 165 -6.58 -9.85 -12.35
C ASP A 165 -6.76 -8.58 -11.52
N ALA A 166 -8.01 -8.16 -11.35
CA ALA A 166 -8.37 -7.02 -10.55
C ALA A 166 -8.07 -7.24 -9.05
N ALA A 167 -8.55 -8.36 -8.50
CA ALA A 167 -8.34 -8.70 -7.11
C ALA A 167 -6.84 -8.82 -6.75
N TYR A 168 -6.06 -9.43 -7.64
CA TYR A 168 -4.61 -9.56 -7.49
C TYR A 168 -3.92 -8.19 -7.44
N LEU A 169 -4.17 -7.32 -8.43
CA LEU A 169 -3.52 -6.00 -8.50
C LEU A 169 -3.88 -5.11 -7.30
N ILE A 170 -5.15 -5.06 -6.88
CA ILE A 170 -5.55 -4.33 -5.66
C ILE A 170 -4.81 -4.87 -4.44
N GLY A 171 -4.77 -6.19 -4.29
CA GLY A 171 -4.08 -6.84 -3.18
C GLY A 171 -2.60 -6.45 -3.11
N GLN A 172 -1.91 -6.51 -4.24
CA GLN A 172 -0.50 -6.13 -4.33
C GLN A 172 -0.28 -4.63 -4.07
N LEU A 173 -1.09 -3.74 -4.64
CA LEU A 173 -0.98 -2.29 -4.41
C LEU A 173 -1.16 -1.94 -2.91
N HIS A 174 -2.14 -2.56 -2.25
CA HIS A 174 -2.33 -2.39 -0.80
C HIS A 174 -1.16 -2.93 0.01
N SER A 175 -0.61 -4.08 -0.36
CA SER A 175 0.58 -4.66 0.28
C SER A 175 1.79 -3.71 0.14
N TYR A 176 2.07 -3.25 -1.09
CA TYR A 176 3.22 -2.41 -1.37
C TYR A 176 3.16 -1.03 -0.75
N ARG A 177 1.98 -0.42 -0.60
CA ARG A 177 1.86 0.82 0.18
C ARG A 177 2.38 0.67 1.61
N ARG A 178 2.08 -0.46 2.27
CA ARG A 178 2.57 -0.75 3.63
C ARG A 178 4.06 -1.07 3.61
N THR A 179 4.52 -1.81 2.61
CA THR A 179 5.93 -2.17 2.46
C THR A 179 6.82 -0.96 2.21
N ILE A 180 6.36 0.01 1.42
CA ILE A 180 7.09 1.27 1.20
C ILE A 180 7.28 2.00 2.53
N VAL A 181 6.22 2.16 3.34
CA VAL A 181 6.31 2.80 4.66
C VAL A 181 7.27 2.04 5.58
N LEU A 182 7.22 0.71 5.59
CA LEU A 182 8.15 -0.13 6.36
C LEU A 182 9.61 0.12 5.94
N LEU A 183 9.87 0.16 4.64
CA LEU A 183 11.22 0.37 4.10
C LEU A 183 11.72 1.79 4.36
N GLU A 184 10.90 2.82 4.11
CA GLU A 184 11.25 4.22 4.37
C GLU A 184 11.58 4.46 5.84
N ARG A 185 10.73 3.95 6.75
CA ARG A 185 11.00 4.00 8.19
C ARG A 185 12.34 3.35 8.51
N HIS A 186 12.61 2.18 7.95
CA HIS A 186 13.84 1.46 8.25
C HIS A 186 15.09 2.12 7.64
N VAL A 187 14.99 2.74 6.46
CA VAL A 187 16.09 3.56 5.89
C VAL A 187 16.49 4.67 6.86
N TRP A 188 15.50 5.30 7.50
CA TRP A 188 15.69 6.44 8.39
C TRP A 188 16.09 6.05 9.82
N ALA A 189 15.44 5.04 10.39
CA ALA A 189 15.57 4.67 11.81
C ALA A 189 16.24 3.30 12.09
N GLY A 190 16.56 2.52 11.06
CA GLY A 190 17.18 1.20 11.25
C GLY A 190 18.59 1.29 11.85
N GLU A 191 18.98 0.31 12.65
CA GLU A 191 20.28 0.30 13.32
C GLU A 191 21.36 -0.31 12.43
N SER A 192 21.09 -1.50 11.88
CA SER A 192 22.02 -2.19 10.99
C SER A 192 22.22 -1.39 9.70
N PRO A 193 23.47 -0.97 9.40
CA PRO A 193 23.80 -0.35 8.12
C PRO A 193 23.50 -1.27 6.93
N GLU A 194 23.62 -2.58 7.10
CA GLU A 194 23.28 -3.59 6.09
C GLU A 194 21.78 -3.64 5.81
N LEU A 195 20.93 -3.65 6.85
CA LEU A 195 19.48 -3.67 6.68
C LEU A 195 18.94 -2.34 6.12
N ARG A 196 19.51 -1.21 6.52
CA ARG A 196 19.25 0.09 5.89
C ARG A 196 19.58 0.10 4.40
N ARG A 197 20.67 -0.56 4.01
CA ARG A 197 21.06 -0.69 2.59
C ARG A 197 20.09 -1.58 1.82
N VAL A 198 19.64 -2.68 2.41
CA VAL A 198 18.56 -3.52 1.83
C VAL A 198 17.31 -2.67 1.62
N ALA A 199 16.88 -1.93 2.64
CA ALA A 199 15.69 -1.10 2.54
C ALA A 199 15.81 -0.05 1.43
N SER A 200 16.95 0.64 1.38
CA SER A 200 17.26 1.66 0.36
C SER A 200 17.27 1.09 -1.07
N TRP A 201 17.81 -0.11 -1.24
CA TRP A 201 17.89 -0.78 -2.55
C TRP A 201 16.52 -1.28 -3.04
N ARG A 202 15.64 -1.74 -2.12
CA ARG A 202 14.31 -2.25 -2.47
C ARG A 202 13.32 -1.16 -2.85
N LEU A 203 13.42 0.02 -2.23
CA LEU A 203 12.47 1.12 -2.45
C LEU A 203 12.22 1.47 -3.93
N PRO A 204 13.24 1.72 -4.77
CA PRO A 204 13.01 2.06 -6.17
C PRO A 204 12.36 0.91 -6.96
N GLN A 205 12.70 -0.34 -6.67
CA GLN A 205 12.12 -1.51 -7.34
C GLN A 205 10.63 -1.66 -7.03
N ILE A 206 10.26 -1.47 -5.76
CA ILE A 206 8.86 -1.56 -5.32
C ILE A 206 8.03 -0.41 -5.89
N ARG A 207 8.58 0.82 -5.91
CA ARG A 207 7.89 1.96 -6.52
C ARG A 207 7.65 1.74 -8.02
N GLU A 208 8.63 1.15 -8.71
CA GLU A 208 8.47 0.81 -10.12
C GLU A 208 7.43 -0.30 -10.35
N PHE A 209 7.39 -1.33 -9.51
CA PHE A 209 6.31 -2.32 -9.53
C PHE A 209 4.94 -1.64 -9.34
N VAL A 210 4.81 -0.76 -8.34
CA VAL A 210 3.54 -0.05 -8.06
C VAL A 210 3.09 0.74 -9.27
N ARG A 211 3.99 1.48 -9.91
CA ARG A 211 3.69 2.25 -11.13
C ARG A 211 3.19 1.36 -12.28
N GLN A 212 3.84 0.21 -12.51
CA GLN A 212 3.39 -0.75 -13.52
C GLN A 212 2.03 -1.36 -13.17
N ALA A 213 1.83 -1.74 -11.91
CA ALA A 213 0.57 -2.29 -11.43
C ALA A 213 -0.58 -1.29 -11.54
N GLU A 214 -0.37 -0.01 -11.22
CA GLU A 214 -1.34 1.08 -11.39
C GLU A 214 -1.69 1.32 -12.87
N THR A 215 -0.69 1.22 -13.75
CA THR A 215 -0.90 1.33 -15.20
C THR A 215 -1.80 0.19 -15.68
N ILE A 216 -1.45 -1.06 -15.37
CA ILE A 216 -2.25 -2.24 -15.77
C ILE A 216 -3.64 -2.18 -15.14
N TRP A 217 -3.74 -1.79 -13.88
CA TRP A 217 -5.01 -1.62 -13.17
C TRP A 217 -5.94 -0.62 -13.88
N SER A 218 -5.40 0.51 -14.34
CA SER A 218 -6.15 1.54 -15.06
C SER A 218 -6.64 1.06 -16.43
N ASP A 219 -5.89 0.15 -17.06
CA ASP A 219 -6.17 -0.45 -18.36
C ASP A 219 -7.03 -1.73 -18.28
N LEU A 220 -7.42 -2.16 -17.08
CA LEU A 220 -8.36 -3.26 -16.93
C LEU A 220 -9.73 -2.86 -17.53
N PRO A 221 -10.40 -3.78 -18.24
CA PRO A 221 -11.78 -3.57 -18.65
C PRO A 221 -12.61 -3.28 -17.39
N ARG A 222 -13.19 -2.08 -17.30
CA ARG A 222 -14.16 -1.82 -16.25
C ARG A 222 -15.29 -2.84 -16.42
N PRO A 223 -15.79 -3.46 -15.33
CA PRO A 223 -17.01 -4.23 -15.43
C PRO A 223 -18.04 -3.32 -16.09
N ARG A 224 -18.61 -3.78 -17.22
CA ARG A 224 -19.73 -3.10 -17.85
C ARG A 224 -20.84 -3.12 -16.82
N VAL A 225 -20.91 -2.10 -15.96
CA VAL A 225 -22.21 -1.60 -15.54
C VAL A 225 -22.93 -1.38 -16.86
N ALA A 226 -23.95 -2.19 -17.12
CA ALA A 226 -24.72 -2.06 -18.35
C ALA A 226 -25.03 -0.58 -18.50
N SER A 227 -24.45 0.04 -19.53
CA SER A 227 -24.73 1.43 -19.82
C SER A 227 -26.21 1.46 -20.15
N ALA A 228 -27.02 1.79 -19.15
CA ALA A 228 -28.40 2.18 -19.32
C ALA A 228 -28.41 3.58 -19.95
N ALA A 229 -27.77 3.72 -21.10
CA ALA A 229 -28.02 4.77 -22.07
C ALA A 229 -28.99 4.19 -23.11
N ALA A 230 -30.14 3.70 -22.65
CA ALA A 230 -31.32 3.66 -23.49
C ALA A 230 -31.74 5.12 -23.68
N LYS A 231 -31.45 5.67 -24.86
CA LYS A 231 -32.06 6.94 -25.30
C LYS A 231 -33.58 6.77 -25.16
N PRO A 232 -34.33 7.71 -24.55
CA PRO A 232 -35.77 7.63 -24.55
C PRO A 232 -36.25 7.89 -25.97
N THR A 233 -36.60 6.84 -26.70
CA THR A 233 -37.32 6.93 -27.97
C THR A 233 -38.77 7.29 -27.64
N PHE A 234 -39.06 8.59 -27.52
CA PHE A 234 -40.45 9.07 -27.48
C PHE A 234 -41.01 8.97 -28.90
N SER A 235 -41.60 7.83 -29.22
CA SER A 235 -42.42 7.66 -30.43
C SER A 235 -43.72 8.43 -30.22
N GLY A 236 -43.91 9.49 -30.98
CA GLY A 236 -45.10 10.33 -30.92
C GLY A 236 -46.39 9.54 -31.16
N GLN A 237 -47.39 9.83 -30.33
CA GLN A 237 -48.78 9.66 -30.71
C GLN A 237 -49.43 11.02 -30.93
N SER A 238 -50.16 11.02 -32.05
CA SER A 238 -50.69 12.14 -32.78
C SER A 238 -51.63 13.02 -31.98
N GLN A 239 -51.54 14.31 -32.26
CA GLN A 239 -52.56 15.31 -31.93
C GLN A 239 -53.92 14.84 -32.43
N ARG A 240 -54.94 14.94 -31.57
CA ARG A 240 -56.34 15.07 -31.97
C ARG A 240 -57.01 16.08 -31.03
N ALA A 241 -57.31 17.24 -31.59
CA ALA A 241 -58.11 18.29 -30.96
C ALA A 241 -59.61 17.91 -30.93
N LEU A 242 -60.43 18.73 -30.24
CA LEU A 242 -61.91 18.76 -30.06
C LEU A 242 -62.33 18.20 -28.68
N SER A 243 -62.95 18.90 -27.71
CA SER A 243 -63.75 20.15 -27.63
C SER A 243 -63.89 20.61 -26.14
N PRO A 244 -64.32 21.85 -25.83
CA PRO A 244 -64.46 22.36 -24.45
C PRO A 244 -65.78 21.95 -23.73
N PRO A 245 -65.84 22.07 -22.38
CA PRO A 245 -66.94 21.53 -21.57
C PRO A 245 -68.14 22.48 -21.44
N SER A 246 -69.34 21.90 -21.33
CA SER A 246 -70.56 22.59 -20.90
C SER A 246 -71.21 21.81 -19.74
N SER A 247 -71.23 22.41 -18.55
CA SER A 247 -72.15 22.07 -17.46
C SER A 247 -73.56 22.57 -17.82
N PRO A 248 -74.67 21.98 -17.31
CA PRO A 248 -75.13 22.36 -15.96
C PRO A 248 -75.98 21.33 -15.16
N ARG A 249 -76.06 21.60 -13.84
CA ARG A 249 -77.29 21.71 -13.00
C ARG A 249 -77.57 20.64 -11.90
N LYS A 250 -77.39 21.12 -10.65
CA LYS A 250 -78.19 21.07 -9.39
C LYS A 250 -78.91 19.79 -8.92
N GLY A 251 -78.67 19.48 -7.63
CA GLY A 251 -79.61 18.94 -6.64
C GLY A 251 -78.83 18.50 -5.38
N ALA A 252 -78.82 19.27 -4.28
CA ALA A 252 -79.69 19.10 -3.10
C ALA A 252 -79.51 17.74 -2.39
N GLY A 253 -79.23 17.61 -1.09
CA GLY A 253 -79.10 18.54 0.03
C GLY A 253 -78.28 17.87 1.15
N THR A 254 -77.90 18.65 2.18
CA THR A 254 -78.30 18.44 3.61
C THR A 254 -77.71 17.18 4.24
N GLU A 255 -77.11 17.15 5.43
CA GLU A 255 -77.05 18.09 6.54
C GLU A 255 -76.24 17.39 7.65
N ALA A 256 -75.46 18.21 8.37
CA ALA A 256 -75.07 18.16 9.78
C ALA A 256 -74.51 16.90 10.50
N ALA A 257 -73.60 17.27 11.42
CA ALA A 257 -73.51 16.82 12.80
C ALA A 257 -72.63 15.60 13.14
N ALA A 258 -71.40 15.96 13.55
CA ALA A 258 -70.68 15.52 14.75
C ALA A 258 -71.58 15.15 15.97
N PRO A 259 -71.03 14.70 17.13
CA PRO A 259 -69.91 13.77 17.39
C PRO A 259 -70.23 12.77 18.56
N LYS A 260 -69.21 12.00 18.98
CA LYS A 260 -68.95 11.42 20.31
C LYS A 260 -69.98 10.45 20.92
N GLU A 261 -69.52 9.22 21.20
CA GLU A 261 -69.02 8.80 22.52
C GLU A 261 -67.86 7.81 22.33
#